data_AF-A0A1V5T4W6-F1
#
_entry.id   AF-A0A1V5T4W6-F1
#
_cell.length_a   1.000
_cell.length_b   1.000
_cell.length_c   1.000
_cell.angle_alpha   90.00
_cell.angle_beta   90.00
_cell.angle_gamma   90.00
#
_symmetry.space_group_name_H-M   'P 1'
#
loop_
_entity.id
_entity.type
_entity.pdbx_description
1 polymer ?
#
loop_
_entity_poly.entity_id
_entity_poly.type
_entity_poly.pdbx_seq_one_letter_code
_entity_poly.pdbx_strand_id
1 'polypeptide(L)'
;MKLFVIDGNNVYHAISAVRGAADQRRAFMDYLSGTNYFSAKKKATVVFDGSADESHTAGSVPFIKVIYSDQKKADDVIRKIVERESKKNRDRLVVISDDREVLLVAKESRVATMRNADFLKELRSVRDDNESLTLEQKERITEELRKVWG
;
A
#
# COMPACT_ATOMS: atom_id res chain seq x y z
N MET A 1 -15.81 -0.20 -2.21
CA MET A 1 -14.37 -0.33 -2.51
C MET A 1 -13.64 0.87 -1.93
N LYS A 2 -12.63 0.65 -1.08
CA LYS A 2 -11.74 1.70 -0.55
C LYS A 2 -10.51 1.88 -1.44
N LEU A 3 -10.05 3.12 -1.58
CA LEU A 3 -8.82 3.49 -2.25
C LEU A 3 -7.89 4.14 -1.23
N PHE A 4 -6.69 3.60 -1.10
CA PHE A 4 -5.62 4.11 -0.26
C PHE A 4 -4.62 4.86 -1.13
N VAL A 5 -4.22 6.05 -0.71
CA VAL A 5 -3.14 6.83 -1.33
C VAL A 5 -2.01 6.88 -0.32
N ILE A 6 -0.85 6.36 -0.70
CA ILE A 6 0.26 6.09 0.21
C ILE A 6 1.44 6.93 -0.23
N ASP A 7 1.94 7.75 0.68
CA ASP A 7 3.24 8.39 0.56
C ASP A 7 4.34 7.34 0.78
N GLY A 8 4.89 6.84 -0.31
CA GLY A 8 5.85 5.73 -0.28
C GLY A 8 7.11 6.10 0.48
N ASN A 9 7.67 7.29 0.23
CA ASN A 9 8.91 7.75 0.85
C ASN A 9 8.77 7.81 2.37
N ASN A 10 7.68 8.40 2.84
CA ASN A 10 7.45 8.57 4.27
C ASN A 10 7.21 7.21 4.97
N VAL A 11 6.45 6.32 4.33
CA VAL A 11 6.08 5.03 4.92
C VAL A 11 7.26 4.06 4.98
N TYR A 12 8.05 3.89 3.91
CA TYR A 12 9.11 2.87 3.94
C TYR A 12 10.25 3.22 4.90
N HIS A 13 10.49 4.51 5.15
CA HIS A 13 11.45 4.94 6.17
C HIS A 13 11.02 4.55 7.60
N ALA A 14 9.71 4.33 7.82
CA ALA A 14 9.17 3.88 9.10
C ALA A 14 9.25 2.36 9.30
N ILE A 15 9.63 1.58 8.27
CA ILE A 15 9.69 0.12 8.33
C ILE A 15 11.14 -0.32 8.58
N SER A 16 11.41 -0.87 9.76
CA SER A 16 12.74 -1.37 10.13
C SER A 16 13.26 -2.45 9.17
N ALA A 17 12.40 -3.34 8.67
CA ALA A 17 12.76 -4.39 7.72
C ALA A 17 13.17 -3.86 6.32
N VAL A 18 12.78 -2.64 5.98
CA VAL A 18 13.13 -1.98 4.71
C VAL A 18 14.34 -1.07 4.88
N ARG A 19 14.56 -0.57 6.10
CA ARG A 19 15.65 0.33 6.44
C ARG A 19 17.01 -0.36 6.22
N GLY A 20 17.84 0.22 5.36
CA GLY A 20 19.17 -0.32 5.02
C GLY A 20 19.19 -1.28 3.83
N ALA A 21 18.04 -1.58 3.21
CA ALA A 21 18.02 -2.24 1.91
C ALA A 21 18.71 -1.35 0.86
N ALA A 22 19.45 -1.98 -0.06
CA ALA A 22 20.08 -1.31 -1.19
C ALA A 22 19.03 -0.60 -2.08
N ASP A 23 17.86 -1.22 -2.22
CA ASP A 23 16.68 -0.66 -2.87
C ASP A 23 15.48 -0.68 -1.90
N GLN A 24 15.27 0.44 -1.21
CA GLN A 24 14.21 0.59 -0.21
C GLN A 24 12.81 0.59 -0.85
N ARG A 25 12.68 1.07 -2.08
CA ARG A 25 11.39 1.10 -2.80
C ARG A 25 10.97 -0.33 -3.13
N ARG A 26 11.89 -1.13 -3.65
CA ARG A 26 11.66 -2.56 -3.90
C ARG A 26 11.28 -3.30 -2.63
N ALA A 27 12.08 -3.17 -1.57
CA ALA A 27 11.83 -3.86 -0.31
C ALA A 27 10.48 -3.46 0.29
N PHE A 28 10.04 -2.21 0.12
CA PHE A 28 8.70 -1.79 0.54
C PHE A 28 7.59 -2.43 -0.30
N MET A 29 7.73 -2.49 -1.62
CA MET A 29 6.75 -3.13 -2.48
C MET A 29 6.65 -4.63 -2.21
N ASP A 30 7.78 -5.30 -2.01
CA ASP A 30 7.85 -6.71 -1.61
C ASP A 30 7.15 -6.91 -0.25
N TYR A 31 7.41 -6.02 0.72
CA TYR A 31 6.74 -6.03 2.02
C TYR A 31 5.22 -5.93 1.87
N LEU A 32 4.71 -4.98 1.08
CA LEU A 32 3.27 -4.83 0.84
C LEU A 32 2.66 -6.05 0.17
N SER A 33 3.35 -6.64 -0.82
CA SER A 33 2.89 -7.82 -1.55
C SER A 33 2.69 -9.04 -0.65
N GLY A 34 3.52 -9.18 0.39
CA GLY A 34 3.45 -10.31 1.33
C GLY A 34 2.34 -10.21 2.38
N THR A 35 1.60 -9.09 2.46
CA THR A 35 0.62 -8.87 3.55
C THR A 35 -0.82 -9.28 3.22
N ASN A 36 -1.18 -9.49 1.94
CA ASN A 36 -2.58 -9.66 1.50
C ASN A 36 -3.55 -8.52 1.95
N TYR A 37 -3.03 -7.38 2.42
CA TYR A 37 -3.85 -6.28 2.93
C TYR A 37 -4.72 -5.64 1.84
N PHE A 38 -4.19 -5.57 0.62
CA PHE A 38 -4.89 -5.04 -0.55
C PHE A 38 -5.61 -6.16 -1.32
N SER A 39 -6.81 -5.84 -1.81
CA SER A 39 -7.74 -6.76 -2.46
C SER A 39 -8.64 -6.02 -3.44
N ALA A 40 -9.55 -6.73 -4.12
CA ALA A 40 -10.56 -6.10 -4.98
C ALA A 40 -11.41 -5.04 -4.25
N LYS A 41 -11.58 -5.16 -2.92
CA LYS A 41 -12.32 -4.20 -2.09
C LYS A 41 -11.44 -3.08 -1.51
N LYS A 42 -10.11 -3.28 -1.41
CA LYS A 42 -9.13 -2.33 -0.86
C LYS A 42 -7.97 -2.18 -1.84
N LYS A 43 -7.95 -1.09 -2.63
CA LYS A 43 -6.88 -0.83 -3.61
C LYS A 43 -5.94 0.24 -3.09
N ALA A 44 -4.68 0.21 -3.52
CA ALA A 44 -3.69 1.23 -3.18
C ALA A 44 -3.15 1.96 -4.41
N THR A 45 -2.76 3.22 -4.21
CA THR A 45 -1.87 3.99 -5.08
C THR A 45 -0.70 4.46 -4.23
N VAL A 46 0.48 3.88 -4.46
CA VAL A 46 1.74 4.27 -3.81
C VAL A 46 2.43 5.30 -4.68
N VAL A 47 2.85 6.40 -4.06
CA VAL A 47 3.58 7.48 -4.73
C VAL A 47 5.02 7.52 -4.22
N PHE A 48 5.99 7.47 -5.13
CA PHE A 48 7.42 7.63 -4.82
C PHE A 48 7.98 8.88 -5.45
N ASP A 49 8.99 9.48 -4.80
CA ASP A 49 9.75 10.58 -5.39
C ASP A 49 10.72 10.10 -6.47
N GLY A 50 10.96 10.97 -7.46
CA GLY A 50 11.93 10.74 -8.53
C GLY A 50 11.38 9.89 -9.67
N SER A 51 12.28 9.51 -10.59
CA SER A 51 11.93 8.73 -11.78
C SER A 51 11.67 7.26 -11.43
N ALA A 52 10.88 6.61 -12.29
CA ALA A 52 10.81 5.16 -12.32
C ALA A 52 12.21 4.64 -12.64
N ASP A 53 12.73 3.73 -11.83
CA ASP A 53 13.92 2.98 -12.18
C ASP A 53 13.49 1.76 -13.03
N GLU A 54 14.35 1.26 -13.90
CA GLU A 54 14.01 0.13 -14.79
C GLU A 54 13.62 -1.14 -14.01
N SER A 55 14.05 -1.24 -12.75
CA SER A 55 13.64 -2.29 -11.79
C SER A 55 12.16 -2.25 -11.40
N HIS A 56 11.44 -1.18 -11.75
CA HIS A 56 10.08 -0.90 -11.33
C HIS A 56 9.18 -0.50 -12.50
N THR A 57 9.15 -1.33 -13.53
CA THR A 57 8.03 -1.29 -14.48
C THR A 57 6.72 -1.48 -13.72
N ALA A 58 5.83 -0.50 -13.82
CA ALA A 58 4.47 -0.53 -13.28
C ALA A 58 3.78 -1.87 -13.60
N GLY A 59 3.70 -2.80 -12.62
CA GLY A 59 3.03 -4.08 -12.92
C GLY A 59 2.95 -5.18 -11.86
N SER A 60 3.75 -5.21 -10.80
CA SER A 60 3.99 -6.50 -10.12
C SER A 60 3.18 -6.81 -8.86
N VAL A 61 2.35 -5.90 -8.31
CA VAL A 61 1.57 -6.20 -7.10
C VAL A 61 0.06 -6.04 -7.34
N PRO A 62 -0.74 -7.12 -7.22
CA PRO A 62 -2.19 -7.04 -7.36
C PRO A 62 -2.81 -5.95 -6.47
N PHE A 63 -3.74 -5.18 -7.05
CA PHE A 63 -4.49 -4.13 -6.37
C PHE A 63 -3.67 -2.91 -5.91
N ILE A 64 -2.37 -2.87 -6.18
CA ILE A 64 -1.49 -1.73 -5.89
C ILE A 64 -1.02 -1.09 -7.19
N LYS A 65 -1.32 0.19 -7.37
CA LYS A 65 -0.76 1.02 -8.43
C LYS A 65 0.44 1.78 -7.88
N VAL A 66 1.54 1.83 -8.62
CA VAL A 66 2.69 2.67 -8.29
C VAL A 66 2.73 3.88 -9.23
N ILE A 67 3.04 5.05 -8.68
CA ILE A 67 3.24 6.30 -9.41
C ILE A 67 4.56 6.92 -8.96
N TYR A 68 5.39 7.30 -9.93
CA TYR A 68 6.62 8.04 -9.72
C TYR A 68 6.38 9.51 -10.00
N SER A 69 6.87 10.41 -9.15
CA SER A 69 6.67 11.85 -9.31
C SER A 69 7.59 12.48 -10.35
N ASP A 70 8.62 11.77 -10.78
CA ASP A 70 9.66 12.22 -11.71
C ASP A 70 10.30 13.53 -11.23
N GLN A 71 10.18 14.62 -11.98
CA GLN A 71 10.72 15.94 -11.62
C GLN A 71 9.85 16.73 -10.62
N LYS A 72 8.70 16.18 -10.21
CA LYS A 72 7.77 16.83 -9.25
C LYS A 72 7.97 16.26 -7.86
N LYS A 73 7.49 16.97 -6.85
CA LYS A 73 7.38 16.41 -5.49
C LYS A 73 6.25 15.40 -5.43
N ALA A 74 6.44 14.30 -4.71
CA ALA A 74 5.40 13.32 -4.41
C ALA A 74 4.14 13.99 -3.82
N ASP A 75 4.32 15.00 -2.96
CA ASP A 75 3.23 15.76 -2.34
C ASP A 75 2.28 16.39 -3.36
N ASP A 76 2.83 16.94 -4.45
CA ASP A 76 2.03 17.54 -5.53
C ASP A 76 1.24 16.47 -6.29
N VAL A 77 1.83 15.29 -6.48
CA VAL A 77 1.16 14.16 -7.12
C VAL A 77 0.04 13.64 -6.21
N ILE A 78 0.29 13.49 -4.92
CA ILE A 78 -0.69 13.07 -3.93
C ILE A 78 -1.84 14.08 -3.87
N ARG A 79 -1.55 15.39 -3.80
CA ARG A 79 -2.54 16.46 -3.83
C ARG A 79 -3.47 16.32 -5.03
N LYS A 80 -2.92 16.15 -6.24
CA LYS A 80 -3.73 15.96 -7.47
C LYS A 80 -4.58 14.70 -7.43
N ILE A 81 -4.07 13.61 -6.86
CA ILE A 81 -4.84 12.37 -6.69
C ILE A 81 -5.99 12.62 -5.71
N VAL A 82 -5.72 13.24 -4.56
CA VAL A 82 -6.73 13.54 -3.53
C VAL A 82 -7.81 14.46 -4.07
N GLU A 83 -7.45 15.56 -4.72
CA GLU A 83 -8.40 16.50 -5.34
C GLU A 83 -9.28 15.81 -6.39
N ARG A 84 -8.70 14.96 -7.23
CA ARG A 84 -9.44 14.24 -8.27
C ARG A 84 -10.37 13.18 -7.70
N GLU A 85 -9.87 12.37 -6.77
CA GLU A 85 -10.63 11.21 -6.25
C GLU A 85 -11.67 11.60 -5.21
N SER A 86 -11.41 12.64 -4.40
CA SER A 86 -12.38 13.19 -3.44
C SER A 86 -13.63 13.73 -4.13
N LYS A 87 -13.49 14.37 -5.29
CA LYS A 87 -14.60 14.82 -6.14
C LYS A 87 -15.50 13.69 -6.64
N LYS A 88 -14.93 12.49 -6.82
CA LYS A 88 -15.71 11.31 -7.25
C LYS A 88 -16.44 10.68 -6.08
N ASN A 89 -15.71 10.38 -5.02
CA ASN A 89 -16.24 9.85 -3.77
C ASN A 89 -15.14 9.96 -2.70
N ARG A 90 -15.30 10.89 -1.76
CA ARG A 90 -14.33 11.11 -0.67
C ARG A 90 -14.39 10.05 0.43
N ASP A 91 -15.56 9.45 0.67
CA ASP A 91 -15.78 8.52 1.79
C ASP A 91 -15.06 7.17 1.58
N ARG A 92 -14.70 6.87 0.33
CA ARG A 92 -13.88 5.69 0.00
C ARG A 92 -12.37 5.95 0.05
N LEU A 93 -11.94 7.20 0.15
CA LEU A 93 -10.53 7.57 0.01
C LEU A 93 -9.87 7.65 1.39
N VAL A 94 -8.67 7.07 1.51
CA VAL A 94 -7.84 7.13 2.71
C VAL A 94 -6.43 7.56 2.31
N VAL A 95 -5.89 8.59 2.95
CA VAL A 95 -4.51 9.04 2.75
C VAL A 95 -3.64 8.54 3.89
N ILE A 96 -2.53 7.89 3.55
CA ILE A 96 -1.52 7.37 4.48
C ILE A 96 -0.25 8.19 4.30
N SER A 97 0.10 8.98 5.33
CA SER A 97 1.37 9.69 5.46
C SER A 97 1.50 10.19 6.90
N ASP A 98 2.72 10.45 7.36
CA ASP A 98 2.97 11.26 8.55
C ASP A 98 3.32 12.72 8.21
N ASP A 99 3.49 13.05 6.93
CA ASP A 99 3.75 14.40 6.44
C ASP A 99 2.57 15.34 6.72
N ARG A 100 2.86 16.50 7.31
CA ARG A 100 1.83 17.45 7.75
C ARG A 100 1.14 18.13 6.58
N GLU A 101 1.85 18.43 5.50
CA GLU A 101 1.30 19.09 4.33
C GLU A 101 0.36 18.14 3.58
N VAL A 102 0.77 16.89 3.37
CA VAL A 102 -0.07 15.86 2.75
C VAL A 102 -1.36 15.63 3.53
N LEU A 103 -1.25 15.51 4.86
CA LEU A 103 -2.41 15.30 5.72
C LEU A 103 -3.32 16.52 5.80
N LEU A 104 -2.78 17.72 5.72
CA LEU A 104 -3.57 18.95 5.68
C LEU A 104 -4.46 18.97 4.43
N VAL A 105 -3.89 18.68 3.26
CA VAL A 105 -4.64 18.59 1.99
C VAL A 105 -5.77 17.56 2.05
N ALA A 106 -5.50 16.39 2.64
CA ALA A 106 -6.52 15.36 2.83
C ALA A 106 -7.67 15.85 3.73
N LYS A 107 -7.34 16.53 4.84
CA LYS A 107 -8.33 17.10 5.76
C LYS A 107 -9.16 18.21 5.13
N GLU A 108 -8.54 19.12 4.38
CA GLU A 108 -9.22 20.17 3.62
C GLU A 108 -10.21 19.56 2.62
N SER A 109 -9.84 18.43 2.02
CA SER A 109 -10.69 17.65 1.12
C SER A 109 -11.73 16.76 1.83
N ARG A 110 -11.78 16.79 3.17
CA ARG A 110 -12.63 15.92 4.03
C ARG A 110 -12.46 14.43 3.74
N VAL A 111 -11.23 14.03 3.47
CA VAL A 111 -10.82 12.65 3.19
C VAL A 111 -10.27 12.04 4.48
N ALA A 112 -10.51 10.74 4.67
CA ALA A 112 -9.97 10.03 5.82
C ALA A 112 -8.43 9.98 5.76
N THR A 113 -7.79 10.10 6.91
CA THR A 113 -6.33 10.04 7.05
C THR A 113 -5.93 8.92 7.99
N MET A 114 -4.80 8.29 7.73
CA MET A 114 -4.21 7.24 8.56
C MET A 114 -2.71 7.53 8.73
N ARG A 115 -2.21 7.42 9.96
CA ARG A 115 -0.78 7.59 10.25
C ARG A 115 0.00 6.35 9.84
N ASN A 116 1.30 6.49 9.59
CA ASN A 116 2.12 5.36 9.18
C ASN A 116 2.13 4.27 10.25
N ALA A 117 2.24 4.65 11.52
CA ALA A 117 2.24 3.69 12.63
C ALA A 117 0.95 2.83 12.66
N ASP A 118 -0.21 3.46 12.45
CA ASP A 118 -1.50 2.78 12.39
C ASP A 118 -1.59 1.85 11.19
N PHE A 119 -1.16 2.34 10.02
CA PHE A 119 -1.10 1.53 8.79
C PHE A 119 -0.20 0.30 8.96
N LEU A 120 1.00 0.48 9.50
CA LEU A 120 1.95 -0.61 9.75
C LEU A 120 1.44 -1.61 10.79
N LYS A 121 0.63 -1.17 11.76
CA LYS A 121 -0.04 -2.04 12.72
C LYS A 121 -1.11 -2.89 12.02
N GLU A 122 -1.93 -2.29 11.16
CA GLU A 122 -2.92 -3.04 10.38
C GLU A 122 -2.26 -4.05 9.43
N LEU A 123 -1.16 -3.67 8.76
CA LEU A 123 -0.41 -4.56 7.89
C LEU A 123 0.13 -5.79 8.63
N ARG A 124 0.68 -5.60 9.84
CA ARG A 124 1.19 -6.70 10.68
C ARG A 124 0.08 -7.63 11.13
N SER A 125 -1.05 -7.09 11.60
CA SER A 125 -2.19 -7.90 12.03
C SER A 125 -2.65 -8.86 10.92
N VAL A 126 -2.78 -8.37 9.69
CA VAL A 126 -3.21 -9.23 8.57
C VAL A 126 -2.16 -10.30 8.23
N ARG A 127 -0.87 -9.98 8.39
CA ARG A 127 0.20 -10.95 8.16
C ARG A 127 0.22 -12.03 9.24
N ASP A 128 0.13 -11.65 10.52
CA ASP A 128 0.10 -12.57 11.65
C ASP A 128 -1.13 -13.50 11.57
N ASP A 129 -2.29 -12.99 11.14
CA ASP A 129 -3.48 -13.80 10.90
C ASP A 129 -3.27 -14.84 9.78
N ASN A 130 -2.50 -14.50 8.74
CA ASN A 130 -2.16 -15.43 7.64
C ASN A 130 -1.11 -16.47 8.05
N GLU A 131 -0.11 -16.10 8.86
CA GLU A 131 0.88 -17.03 9.39
C GLU A 131 0.24 -18.01 10.39
N SER A 132 -0.83 -17.58 11.07
CA SER A 132 -1.61 -18.38 12.02
C SER A 132 -2.52 -19.45 11.40
N LEU A 133 -2.54 -19.60 10.07
CA LEU A 133 -3.13 -20.78 9.44
C LEU A 133 -2.35 -22.02 9.87
N THR A 134 -2.98 -22.90 10.65
CA THR A 134 -2.34 -24.11 11.17
C THR A 134 -1.87 -25.00 10.01
N LEU A 135 -0.80 -25.78 10.22
CA LEU A 135 -0.35 -26.80 9.25
C LEU A 135 -1.52 -27.67 8.78
N GLU A 136 -2.41 -28.03 9.70
CA GLU A 136 -3.63 -28.79 9.45
C GLU A 136 -4.60 -28.08 8.51
N GLN A 137 -4.76 -26.75 8.60
CA GLN A 137 -5.59 -25.98 7.66
C GLN A 137 -4.96 -25.91 6.26
N LYS A 138 -3.63 -25.83 6.17
CA LYS A 138 -2.89 -25.83 4.90
C LYS A 138 -2.92 -27.21 4.23
N GLU A 139 -2.80 -28.28 5.01
CA GLU A 139 -2.95 -29.67 4.57
C GLU A 139 -4.37 -29.94 4.08
N ARG A 140 -5.39 -29.50 4.83
CA ARG A 140 -6.80 -29.68 4.43
C ARG A 140 -7.15 -28.94 3.13
N ILE A 141 -6.58 -27.76 2.89
CA ILE A 141 -6.73 -27.05 1.60
C ILE A 141 -6.08 -27.83 0.46
N THR A 142 -4.89 -28.40 0.70
CA THR A 142 -4.14 -29.17 -0.30
C THR A 142 -4.87 -30.48 -0.64
N GLU A 143 -5.43 -31.15 0.36
CA GLU A 143 -6.22 -32.38 0.23
C GLU A 143 -7.50 -32.14 -0.60
N GLU A 144 -8.21 -31.04 -0.33
CA GLU A 144 -9.46 -30.71 -1.04
C GLU A 144 -9.19 -30.30 -2.50
N LEU A 145 -8.12 -29.56 -2.78
CA LEU A 145 -7.72 -29.23 -4.16
C LEU A 145 -7.35 -30.48 -4.97
N ARG A 146 -6.72 -31.46 -4.33
CA ARG A 146 -6.32 -32.73 -4.96
C ARG A 146 -7.51 -33.62 -5.32
N LYS A 147 -8.63 -33.53 -4.57
CA LYS A 147 -9.87 -34.28 -4.86
C LYS A 147 -10.71 -33.69 -5.98
N VAL A 148 -10.60 -32.38 -6.23
CA VAL A 148 -11.40 -31.70 -7.26
C VAL A 148 -10.75 -31.79 -8.64
N TRP A 149 -9.42 -31.90 -8.70
CA TRP A 149 -8.64 -31.97 -9.95
C TRP A 149 -7.97 -33.33 -10.19
N GLY A 150 -8.19 -34.31 -9.32
CA GLY A 150 -7.74 -35.70 -9.46
C GLY A 150 -8.80 -36.60 -10.06
#